data_AF-A0A2N0VCG5-F1
#
_entry.id   AF-A0A2N0VCG5-F1
#
_cell.length_a   1.000
_cell.length_b   1.000
_cell.length_c   1.000
_cell.angle_alpha   90.00
_cell.angle_beta   90.00
_cell.angle_gamma   90.00
#
_symmetry.space_group_name_H-M   'P 1'
#
loop_
_entity.id
_entity.type
_entity.pdbx_description
1 polymer ?
#
loop_
_entity_poly.entity_id
_entity_poly.type
_entity_poly.pdbx_seq_one_letter_code
_entity_poly.pdbx_strand_id
1 'polypeptide(L)' 'MTVPASAEAVVVDMRDFSETGLFLLCANELIPPIGALVEVQTTEFDDAPIQTAIVVRVEPDVGFGLEFAPR' A
#
# COMPACT_ATOMS: atom_id res chain seq x y z
N MET A 1 28.80 -10.58 -4.20
CA MET A 1 27.71 -9.85 -4.88
C MET A 1 26.53 -9.90 -3.93
N THR A 2 26.39 -8.90 -3.07
CA THR A 2 25.31 -8.86 -2.06
C THR A 2 24.10 -8.26 -2.75
N VAL A 3 23.09 -9.10 -2.99
CA VAL A 3 21.77 -8.61 -3.42
C VAL A 3 21.29 -7.60 -2.37
N PRO A 4 20.89 -6.38 -2.76
CA PRO A 4 20.39 -5.43 -1.79
C PRO A 4 19.04 -5.91 -1.24
N ALA A 5 18.79 -5.55 0.02
CA ALA A 5 17.69 -5.98 0.85
C ALA A 5 16.38 -6.22 0.07
N SER A 6 15.88 -7.45 0.19
CA SER A 6 14.48 -7.81 -0.03
C SER A 6 13.58 -6.70 0.51
N ALA A 7 12.94 -5.94 -0.37
CA ALA A 7 11.72 -5.26 0.01
C ALA A 7 10.72 -6.37 0.32
N GLU A 8 10.55 -6.71 1.60
CA GLU A 8 9.59 -7.71 2.01
C GLU A 8 8.19 -7.20 1.63
N ALA A 9 7.52 -7.93 0.74
CA ALA A 9 6.13 -7.65 0.44
C ALA A 9 5.30 -7.93 1.69
N VAL A 10 4.58 -6.93 2.17
CA VAL A 10 3.71 -7.06 3.34
C VAL A 10 2.28 -7.21 2.85
N VAL A 11 1.63 -8.31 3.22
CA VAL A 11 0.21 -8.52 2.96
C VAL A 11 -0.58 -7.90 4.12
N VAL A 12 -1.52 -7.03 3.77
CA VAL A 12 -2.38 -6.30 4.71
C VAL A 12 -3.83 -6.40 4.28
N ASP A 13 -4.74 -6.19 5.22
CA ASP A 13 -6.18 -6.24 4.92
C ASP A 13 -6.64 -4.94 4.26
N MET A 14 -7.53 -5.05 3.28
CA MET A 14 -8.15 -3.89 2.63
C MET A 14 -9.47 -3.56 3.34
N ARG A 15 -9.67 -2.28 3.72
CA ARG A 15 -10.94 -1.78 4.26
C ARG A 15 -11.86 -1.24 3.17
N ASP A 16 -11.32 -0.40 2.29
CA ASP A 16 -12.07 0.33 1.27
C ASP A 16 -11.29 0.32 -0.05
N PHE A 17 -12.02 0.18 -1.15
CA PHE A 17 -11.51 0.29 -2.53
C PHE A 17 -12.36 1.32 -3.30
N SER A 18 -11.72 2.22 -4.02
CA SER A 18 -12.37 3.15 -4.94
C SER A 18 -11.63 3.22 -6.27
N GLU A 19 -12.20 3.95 -7.24
CA GLU A 19 -11.55 4.21 -8.52
C GLU A 19 -10.25 5.02 -8.39
N THR A 20 -10.10 5.79 -7.30
CA THR A 20 -8.99 6.72 -7.11
C THR A 20 -8.03 6.29 -6.02
N GLY A 21 -8.34 5.24 -5.24
CA GLY A 21 -7.51 4.90 -4.09
C GLY A 21 -8.00 3.72 -3.27
N LEU A 22 -7.31 3.49 -2.16
CA LEU A 22 -7.50 2.36 -1.25
C LEU A 22 -7.41 2.84 0.20
N PHE A 23 -8.03 2.10 1.11
CA PHE A 23 -7.68 2.15 2.52
C PHE A 23 -7.24 0.77 2.99
N LEU A 24 -6.03 0.69 3.56
CA LEU A 24 -5.42 -0.54 4.04
C LEU A 24 -5.33 -0.50 5.57
N LEU A 25 -5.59 -1.66 6.20
CA LEU A 25 -5.53 -1.87 7.64
C LEU A 25 -4.21 -2.55 7.98
N CYS A 26 -3.45 -1.96 8.90
CA CYS A 26 -2.21 -2.55 9.38
C CYS A 26 -1.80 -1.98 10.74
N ALA A 27 -0.85 -2.66 11.39
CA ALA A 27 -0.21 -2.15 12.59
C ALA A 27 0.59 -0.87 12.31
N ASN A 28 0.72 0.01 13.30
CA ASN A 28 1.43 1.30 13.18
C ASN A 28 2.86 1.18 12.60
N GLU A 29 3.56 0.10 12.92
CA GLU A 29 4.93 -0.16 12.45
C GLU A 29 5.02 -0.37 10.94
N LEU A 30 3.90 -0.72 10.30
CA LEU A 30 3.78 -0.99 8.87
C LEU A 30 3.23 0.21 8.09
N ILE A 31 2.82 1.29 8.77
CA ILE A 31 2.25 2.46 8.13
C ILE A 31 3.38 3.31 7.52
N PRO A 32 3.43 3.48 6.18
CA PRO A 32 4.40 4.37 5.56
C PRO A 32 4.09 5.84 5.89
N PRO A 33 5.08 6.75 5.80
CA PRO A 33 4.85 8.16 6.05
C PRO A 33 3.94 8.78 4.98
N ILE A 34 3.16 9.80 5.36
CA ILE A 34 2.35 10.59 4.42
C ILE A 34 3.24 11.17 3.32
N GLY A 35 2.79 11.06 2.07
CA GLY A 35 3.51 11.45 0.87
C GLY A 35 4.44 10.38 0.31
N ALA A 36 4.63 9.24 0.99
CA ALA A 36 5.42 8.14 0.47
C ALA A 36 4.74 7.49 -0.75
N LEU A 37 5.56 7.14 -1.75
CA LEU A 37 5.17 6.31 -2.87
C LEU A 37 5.28 4.84 -2.46
N VAL A 38 4.23 4.08 -2.73
CA VAL A 38 4.17 2.64 -2.49
C VAL A 38 3.66 1.92 -3.73
N GLU A 39 4.03 0.66 -3.85
CA GLU A 39 3.49 -0.26 -4.84
C GLU A 39 2.51 -1.20 -4.15
N VAL A 40 1.30 -1.31 -4.69
CA VAL A 40 0.26 -2.18 -4.16
C VAL A 40 -0.23 -3.13 -5.23
N GLN A 41 -0.54 -4.36 -4.81
CA GLN A 41 -1.12 -5.39 -5.66
C GLN A 41 -2.25 -6.05 -4.87
N THR A 42 -3.40 -6.26 -5.51
CA THR A 42 -4.48 -7.01 -4.88
C THR A 42 -4.16 -8.50 -4.92
N THR A 43 -4.43 -9.21 -3.82
CA THR A 43 -4.17 -10.66 -3.72
C THR A 43 -5.36 -11.51 -4.16
N GLU A 44 -6.46 -10.90 -4.57
CA GLU A 44 -7.69 -11.59 -4.99
C GLU A 44 -7.54 -12.27 -6.36
N PHE A 45 -6.58 -11.83 -7.18
CA PHE A 45 -6.32 -12.36 -8.51
C PHE A 45 -4.81 -12.54 -8.71
N ASP A 46 -4.37 -13.70 -9.18
CA ASP A 46 -2.95 -14.03 -9.37
C ASP A 46 -2.22 -13.07 -10.33
N ASP A 47 -2.93 -12.46 -11.29
CA ASP A 47 -2.38 -11.53 -12.28
C ASP A 47 -2.82 -10.06 -12.06
N ALA A 48 -3.20 -9.70 -10.83
CA ALA A 48 -3.56 -8.31 -10.54
C ALA A 48 -2.37 -7.37 -10.83
N PRO A 49 -2.58 -6.25 -11.53
CA PRO A 49 -1.50 -5.33 -11.83
C PRO A 49 -0.98 -4.65 -10.57
N ILE A 50 0.34 -4.49 -10.49
CA ILE A 50 0.95 -3.60 -9.50
C ILE A 50 0.55 -2.15 -9.86
N GLN A 51 0.04 -1.44 -8.86
CA GLN A 51 -0.38 -0.05 -8.99
C GLN A 51 0.47 0.80 -8.05
N THR A 52 1.07 1.87 -8.59
CA THR A 52 1.75 2.87 -7.78
C THR A 52 0.72 3.80 -7.14
N ALA A 53 0.90 4.07 -5.85
CA ALA A 53 0.02 4.92 -5.06
C ALA A 53 0.83 5.80 -4.09
N ILE A 54 0.21 6.88 -3.63
CA ILE A 54 0.78 7.82 -2.67
C ILE A 54 -0.01 7.73 -1.37
N VAL A 55 0.67 7.71 -0.23
CA VAL A 55 0.03 7.77 1.09
C VAL A 55 -0.52 9.18 1.32
N VAL A 56 -1.84 9.32 1.29
CA VAL A 56 -2.52 10.62 1.45
C VAL A 56 -3.15 10.81 2.84
N ARG A 57 -3.32 9.70 3.58
CA ARG A 57 -3.94 9.70 4.91
C ARG A 57 -3.33 8.62 5.80
N VAL A 58 -3.14 8.92 7.07
CA VAL A 58 -2.73 7.95 8.09
C VAL A 58 -3.69 8.04 9.27
N GLU A 59 -4.15 6.88 9.74
CA GLU A 59 -4.91 6.72 10.97
C GLU A 59 -4.13 5.80 11.92
N PRO A 60 -3.51 6.35 12.99
CA PRO A 60 -2.76 5.55 13.94
C PRO A 60 -3.62 4.43 14.53
N ASP A 61 -3.02 3.25 14.66
CA ASP A 61 -3.62 2.00 15.17
C ASP A 61 -4.75 1.44 14.29
N VAL A 62 -4.98 2.02 13.11
CA VAL A 62 -6.01 1.57 12.15
C VAL A 62 -5.39 1.22 10.81
N GLY A 63 -4.62 2.13 10.20
CA GLY A 63 -4.04 1.93 8.88
C GLY A 63 -3.85 3.23 8.09
N PHE A 64 -3.85 3.14 6.77
CA PHE A 64 -3.54 4.27 5.89
C PHE A 64 -4.34 4.26 4.59
N GLY A 65 -4.59 5.48 4.10
CA GLY A 65 -5.25 5.74 2.83
C GLY A 65 -4.24 6.06 1.74
N LEU A 66 -4.50 5.49 0.57
CA LEU A 66 -3.70 5.60 -0.64
C LEU A 66 -4.51 6.25 -1.75
N GLU A 67 -3.85 7.08 -2.54
CA GLU A 67 -4.38 7.60 -3.80
C GLU A 67 -3.55 7.03 -4.96
N PHE A 68 -4.21 6.51 -5.99
CA PHE A 68 -3.52 5.98 -7.16
C PHE A 68 -2.83 7.09 -7.93
N ALA A 69 -1.53 6.92 -8.17
CA ALA A 69 -0.79 7.86 -8.99
C ALA A 69 -1.30 7.77 -10.44
N PRO A 70 -1.50 8.91 -11.13
CA PRO A 70 -1.80 8.90 -12.56
C PRO A 70 -0.62 8.25 -13.30
N ARG A 71 -0.94 7.29 -14.17
CA ARG A 71 0.03 6.60 -15.04
C ARG A 71 0.56 7.52 -16.14
#